data_AF-A0A9D8J2X3-F1
#
_entry.id   AF-A0A9D8J2X3-F1
#
_cell.length_a   1.000
_cell.length_b   1.000
_cell.length_c   1.000
_cell.angle_alpha   90.00
_cell.angle_beta   90.00
_cell.angle_gamma   90.00
#
_symmetry.space_group_name_H-M   'P 1'
#
loop_
_entity.id
_entity.type
_entity.pdbx_description
1 polymer ?
#
loop_
_entity_poly.entity_id
_entity_poly.type
_entity_poly.pdbx_seq_one_letter_code
_entity_poly.pdbx_strand_id
1 'polypeptide(L)' 'MSASASPKLAVFVSFSGTGGVERMVLNLLPDIVNAGVKVDLLAIQRHPMPELKNIGAYGVRLVD' A
#
# COMPACT_ATOMS: atom_id res chain seq x y z
N MET A 1 17.97 18.88 -16.94
CA MET A 1 17.27 18.52 -15.70
C MET A 1 17.45 17.02 -15.50
N SER A 2 18.28 16.60 -14.54
CA SER A 2 18.31 15.18 -14.15
C SER A 2 16.94 14.82 -13.60
N ALA A 3 16.29 13.80 -14.16
CA ALA A 3 15.03 13.31 -13.63
C ALA A 3 15.26 12.86 -12.18
N SER A 4 14.71 13.60 -11.22
CA SER A 4 14.61 13.17 -9.83
C SER A 4 13.91 11.80 -9.84
N ALA A 5 14.60 10.76 -9.36
CA ALA A 5 13.99 9.43 -9.30
C ALA A 5 12.71 9.50 -8.48
N SER A 6 11.64 8.83 -8.94
CA SER A 6 10.37 8.79 -8.22
C SER A 6 10.61 8.40 -6.76
N PRO A 7 10.07 9.15 -5.78
CA PRO A 7 10.21 8.83 -4.37
C PRO A 7 9.65 7.44 -4.07
N LYS A 8 10.23 6.76 -3.07
CA LYS A 8 9.83 5.41 -2.66
C LYS A 8 9.33 5.44 -1.23
N LEU A 9 8.22 4.75 -0.98
CA LEU A 9 7.62 4.59 0.34
C LEU A 9 7.43 3.09 0.62
N ALA A 10 8.07 2.60 1.68
CA ALA A 10 7.83 1.26 2.21
C ALA A 10 6.83 1.36 3.38
N VAL A 11 5.76 0.57 3.31
CA VAL A 11 4.72 0.53 4.33
C VAL A 11 4.68 -0.87 4.93
N PHE A 12 4.82 -0.93 6.24
CA PHE A 12 4.64 -2.16 7.01
C PHE A 12 3.46 -1.97 7.95
N VAL A 13 2.50 -2.89 7.90
CA VAL A 13 1.31 -2.82 8.75
C VAL A 13 0.78 -4.23 9.07
N SER A 14 0.29 -4.38 10.29
CA SER A 14 -0.41 -5.59 10.73
C SER A 14 -1.92 -5.36 10.61
N PHE A 15 -2.58 -6.19 9.81
CA PHE A 15 -4.02 -6.20 9.59
C PHE A 15 -4.70 -7.19 10.55
N SER A 16 -5.48 -6.62 11.46
CA SER A 16 -6.45 -7.28 12.34
C SER A 16 -7.79 -7.58 11.66
N GLY A 17 -8.17 -6.84 10.62
CA GLY A 17 -9.38 -7.03 9.81
C GLY A 17 -10.52 -6.05 10.11
N THR A 18 -10.44 -5.27 11.19
CA THR A 18 -11.46 -4.27 11.58
C THR A 18 -10.85 -2.94 12.02
N GLY A 19 -9.57 -2.70 11.75
CA GLY A 19 -8.83 -1.55 12.26
C GLY A 19 -9.03 -0.28 11.45
N GLY A 20 -9.10 0.88 12.11
CA GLY A 20 -9.14 2.18 11.43
C GLY A 20 -7.90 2.44 10.57
N VAL A 21 -6.73 2.01 11.03
CA VAL A 21 -5.45 2.16 10.30
C VAL A 21 -5.47 1.41 8.98
N GLU A 22 -5.97 0.18 8.97
CA GLU A 22 -6.07 -0.67 7.79
C GLU A 22 -6.92 0.00 6.72
N ARG A 23 -8.06 0.56 7.14
CA ARG A 23 -8.96 1.30 6.26
C ARG A 23 -8.31 2.58 5.72
N MET A 24 -7.54 3.30 6.53
CA MET A 24 -6.78 4.46 6.07
C MET A 24 -5.73 4.06 5.03
N VAL A 25 -4.96 3.00 5.28
CA VAL A 25 -3.94 2.48 4.36
C VAL A 25 -4.55 2.10 3.02
N LEU A 26 -5.63 1.30 3.02
CA LEU A 26 -6.29 0.85 1.79
C LEU A 26 -6.82 2.02 0.92
N ASN A 27 -7.20 3.14 1.53
CA ASN A 27 -7.67 4.32 0.80
C ASN A 27 -6.53 5.26 0.36
N LEU A 28 -5.49 5.45 1.19
CA LEU A 28 -4.45 6.45 0.94
C LEU A 28 -3.34 5.98 0.00
N LEU A 29 -2.95 4.71 0.06
CA LEU A 29 -1.84 4.22 -0.76
C LEU A 29 -2.09 4.34 -2.27
N PRO A 30 -3.30 4.07 -2.80
CA PRO A 30 -3.61 4.33 -4.21
C PRO A 30 -3.35 5.79 -4.61
N ASP A 31 -3.75 6.75 -3.79
CA ASP A 31 -3.56 8.17 -4.09
C ASP A 31 -2.09 8.60 -3.98
N ILE A 32 -1.33 7.99 -3.07
CA ILE A 32 0.12 8.17 -2.98
C ILE A 32 0.81 7.65 -4.25
N VAL A 33 0.36 6.53 -4.80
CA VAL A 33 0.83 6.02 -6.10
C VAL A 33 0.46 6.99 -7.22
N ASN A 34 -0.78 7.50 -7.25
CA ASN A 34 -1.24 8.49 -8.23
C ASN A 34 -0.42 9.80 -8.17
N ALA A 35 0.14 10.15 -7.01
CA ALA A 35 1.06 11.28 -6.85
C ALA A 35 2.50 11.00 -7.36
N GLY A 36 2.75 9.83 -7.96
CA GLY A 36 4.04 9.45 -8.54
C GLY A 36 5.02 8.82 -7.55
N VAL A 37 4.56 8.41 -6.37
CA VAL A 37 5.37 7.70 -5.38
C VAL A 37 5.30 6.19 -5.63
N LYS A 38 6.44 5.51 -5.60
CA LYS A 38 6.49 4.05 -5.65
C LYS A 38 6.23 3.49 -4.25
N VAL A 39 5.18 2.68 -4.10
CA VAL A 39 4.78 2.13 -2.80
C VAL A 39 5.00 0.62 -2.77
N ASP A 40 5.78 0.16 -1.80
CA ASP A 40 5.87 -1.25 -1.41
C ASP A 40 5.08 -1.45 -0.11
N LEU A 41 4.20 -2.44 -0.06
CA LEU A 41 3.37 -2.78 1.11
C LEU A 41 3.68 -4.20 1.57
N LEU A 42 4.24 -4.31 2.78
CA LEU A 42 4.35 -5.56 3.53
C LEU A 42 3.22 -5.64 4.56
N ALA A 43 2.27 -6.53 4.32
CA ALA A 43 1.08 -6.68 5.14
C ALA A 43 1.10 -8.02 5.90
N ILE A 44 1.10 -7.97 7.24
CA ILE A 44 0.83 -9.14 8.06
C ILE A 44 -0.67 -9.28 8.20
N GLN A 45 -1.22 -10.47 7.94
CA GLN A 45 -2.65 -10.74 8.01
C GLN A 45 -2.95 -11.77 9.09
N ARG A 46 -3.86 -11.44 10.03
CA ARG A 46 -4.42 -12.44 10.96
C ARG A 46 -5.54 -13.27 10.32
N HIS A 47 -6.30 -12.64 9.43
CA HIS A 47 -7.37 -13.25 8.64
C HIS A 47 -7.24 -12.83 7.17
N PRO A 48 -7.74 -13.62 6.21
CA PRO A 48 -7.71 -13.24 4.81
C PRO A 48 -8.44 -11.91 4.57
N MET A 49 -7.78 -10.96 3.90
CA MET A 49 -8.40 -9.70 3.48
C MET A 49 -8.42 -9.59 1.95
N PRO A 50 -9.58 -9.81 1.31
CA PRO A 50 -9.73 -9.67 -0.14
C PRO A 50 -9.32 -8.29 -0.67
N GLU A 51 -9.50 -7.24 0.13
CA GLU A 51 -9.17 -5.85 -0.23
C GLU A 51 -7.68 -5.66 -0.51
N LEU A 52 -6.81 -6.40 0.19
CA LEU A 52 -5.37 -6.36 -0.06
C LEU A 52 -5.05 -6.89 -1.46
N LYS A 53 -5.73 -7.93 -1.95
CA LYS A 53 -5.49 -8.44 -3.31
C LYS A 53 -5.81 -7.39 -4.37
N ASN A 54 -6.82 -6.56 -4.12
CA ASN A 54 -7.22 -5.51 -5.04
C ASN A 54 -6.25 -4.32 -5.05
N ILE A 55 -5.46 -4.11 -3.99
CA ILE A 55 -4.60 -2.93 -3.90
C ILE A 55 -3.48 -2.93 -4.95
N GLY A 56 -3.05 -4.12 -5.38
CA GLY A 56 -2.09 -4.28 -6.47
C GLY A 56 -2.56 -3.69 -7.81
N ALA A 57 -3.88 -3.70 -8.05
CA ALA A 57 -4.44 -3.09 -9.26
C ALA A 57 -4.28 -1.56 -9.29
N TYR A 58 -4.04 -0.93 -8.15
CA TYR A 58 -3.77 0.51 -8.03
C TYR A 58 -2.27 0.85 -8.06
N GLY A 59 -1.41 -0.10 -8.40
CA GLY A 59 0.03 0.12 -8.53
C GLY A 59 0.81 0.06 -7.21
N VAL A 60 0.17 -0.29 -6.09
CA VAL A 60 0.86 -0.64 -4.84
C VAL A 60 1.48 -2.01 -5.01
N ARG A 61 2.79 -2.15 -4.80
CA ARG A 61 3.45 -3.44 -4.86
C ARG A 61 3.31 -4.16 -3.52
N LEU A 62 2.53 -5.23 -3.49
CA LEU A 62 2.53 -6.15 -2.35
C LEU A 62 3.87 -6.90 -2.30
N VAL A 63 4.43 -6.97 -1.10
CA VAL A 63 5.64 -7.74 -0.80
C VAL A 63 5.25 -8.93 0.06
N ASP A 64 5.74 -10.09 -0.33
CA ASP A 64 5.53 -11.41 0.24
C ASP A 64 6.65 -11.87 1.18
#